data_AF-A0A8J3BP97-F1
#
_entry.id   AF-A0A8J3BP97-F1
#
_cell.length_a   1.000
_cell.length_b   1.000
_cell.length_c   1.000
_cell.angle_alpha   90.00
_cell.angle_beta   90.00
_cell.angle_gamma   90.00
#
_symmetry.space_group_name_H-M   'P 1'
#
loop_
_entity.id
_entity.type
_entity.pdbx_description
1 polymer ?
#
loop_
_entity_poly.entity_id
_entity_poly.type
_entity_poly.pdbx_seq_one_letter_code
_entity_poly.pdbx_strand_id
1 'polypeptide(L)'
;MRLAAALRRLDAWALPRLAAGLRGLMRRCRRARVPLSAGGLGLVLLLSFAVWQGGRPGSRAAAEPSARVGAGPGESVTGYLKASRAQLRALAAAAPAEEAYALVTLTAYLAPDRLPPLVGGLSVSAVFAKVPLPGVDTRVVKIDAFRVPEDVVAGMGQVALRFDGEVLDYQELLARAAGTDEKARRLRASYEAQRRVVGTEAAAMRAACSCVYALVVRAPHAVLARVATQPEVRIVDPAPEVRRLDRTVFLPPLPDQECGGGTSSGCVPKVPNTR
;
A
#
# COMPACT_ATOMS: atom_id res chain seq x y z
N MET A 1 19.36 -32.10 -1.37
CA MET A 1 19.96 -33.05 -2.35
C MET A 1 19.28 -33.09 -3.72
N ARG A 2 18.02 -32.63 -3.91
CA ARG A 2 17.32 -32.69 -5.21
C ARG A 2 17.68 -31.57 -6.21
N LEU A 3 18.25 -30.44 -5.76
CA LEU A 3 18.66 -29.33 -6.64
C LEU A 3 19.93 -29.64 -7.45
N ALA A 4 20.89 -30.34 -6.84
CA ALA A 4 22.16 -30.70 -7.48
C ALA A 4 22.00 -31.74 -8.60
N ALA A 5 20.94 -32.57 -8.54
CA ALA A 5 20.62 -33.52 -9.60
C ALA A 5 19.89 -32.85 -10.79
N ALA A 6 19.10 -31.80 -10.51
CA ALA A 6 18.42 -31.02 -11.55
C ALA A 6 19.40 -30.19 -12.39
N LEU A 7 20.42 -29.61 -11.76
CA LEU A 7 21.46 -28.84 -12.46
C LEU A 7 22.36 -29.72 -13.35
N ARG A 8 22.71 -30.93 -12.92
CA ARG A 8 23.51 -31.87 -13.76
C ARG A 8 22.75 -32.40 -14.99
N ARG A 9 21.41 -32.47 -14.93
CA ARG A 9 20.59 -32.86 -16.09
C ARG A 9 20.49 -31.76 -17.15
N LEU A 10 20.60 -30.49 -16.75
CA LEU A 10 20.62 -29.36 -17.68
C LEU A 10 21.95 -29.25 -18.45
N ASP A 11 23.08 -29.51 -17.77
CA ASP A 11 24.41 -29.50 -18.40
C ASP A 11 24.56 -30.58 -19.49
N ALA A 12 23.99 -31.77 -19.28
CA ALA A 12 24.11 -32.88 -20.22
C ALA A 12 23.35 -32.66 -21.54
N TRP A 13 22.33 -31.79 -21.56
CA TRP A 13 21.47 -31.60 -22.74
C TRP A 13 21.86 -30.39 -23.60
N ALA A 14 22.39 -29.33 -22.98
CA ALA A 14 22.71 -28.08 -23.68
C ALA A 14 24.09 -28.10 -24.36
N LEU A 15 25.10 -28.73 -23.73
CA LEU A 15 26.49 -28.67 -24.17
C LEU A 15 26.80 -29.44 -25.49
N PRO A 16 26.26 -30.65 -25.76
CA PRO A 16 26.63 -31.37 -26.99
C PRO A 16 25.99 -30.78 -28.26
N ARG A 17 24.87 -30.05 -28.16
CA ARG A 17 24.22 -29.40 -29.32
C ARG A 17 24.91 -28.08 -29.70
N LEU A 18 25.45 -27.34 -28.74
CA LEU A 18 26.26 -26.15 -29.02
C LEU A 18 27.65 -26.51 -29.56
N ALA A 19 28.25 -27.62 -29.09
CA ALA A 19 29.56 -28.09 -29.57
C ALA A 19 29.57 -28.63 -31.02
N ALA A 20 28.41 -29.04 -31.55
CA ALA A 20 28.25 -29.46 -32.95
C ALA A 20 28.08 -28.26 -33.90
N GLY A 21 27.35 -27.21 -33.48
CA GLY A 21 27.17 -25.99 -34.26
C GLY A 21 28.46 -25.17 -34.43
N LEU A 22 29.26 -25.07 -33.37
CA LEU A 22 30.52 -24.30 -33.38
C LEU A 22 31.63 -24.93 -34.25
N ARG A 23 31.66 -26.26 -34.41
CA ARG A 23 32.63 -26.94 -35.29
C ARG A 23 32.33 -26.74 -36.78
N GLY A 24 31.06 -26.54 -37.15
CA GLY A 24 30.65 -26.18 -38.52
C GLY A 24 31.01 -24.75 -38.89
N LEU A 25 30.84 -23.82 -37.95
CA LEU A 25 31.15 -22.40 -38.15
C LEU A 25 32.66 -22.15 -38.28
N MET A 26 33.50 -22.79 -37.45
CA MET A 26 34.96 -22.67 -37.51
C MET A 26 35.58 -23.20 -38.81
N ARG A 27 35.01 -24.26 -39.41
CA ARG A 27 35.51 -24.78 -40.70
C ARG A 27 35.16 -23.87 -41.88
N ARG A 28 34.06 -23.13 -41.83
CA ARG A 28 33.67 -22.15 -42.87
C ARG A 28 34.45 -20.84 -42.75
N CYS A 29 34.72 -20.35 -41.54
CA CYS A 29 35.56 -19.16 -41.32
C CYS A 29 37.05 -19.40 -41.66
N ARG A 30 37.53 -20.65 -41.68
CA ARG A 30 38.92 -20.96 -42.06
C ARG A 30 39.16 -20.96 -43.58
N ARG A 31 38.10 -21.05 -44.41
CA ARG A 31 38.19 -20.97 -45.88
C ARG A 31 37.92 -19.58 -46.44
N ALA A 32 37.18 -18.73 -45.74
CA ALA A 32 37.03 -17.33 -46.09
C ALA A 32 38.00 -16.51 -45.23
N ARG A 33 38.98 -15.85 -45.84
CA ARG A 33 39.88 -14.89 -45.18
C ARG A 33 39.10 -13.65 -44.71
N VAL A 34 38.21 -13.82 -43.73
CA VAL A 34 37.50 -12.71 -43.11
C VAL A 34 38.42 -12.15 -42.03
N PRO A 35 38.81 -10.87 -42.11
CA PRO A 35 39.70 -10.27 -41.12
C PRO A 35 39.03 -10.31 -39.73
N LEU A 36 39.82 -10.66 -38.71
CA LEU A 36 39.40 -10.85 -37.31
C LEU A 36 38.66 -9.64 -36.69
N SER A 37 38.73 -8.47 -37.31
CA SER A 37 38.08 -7.24 -36.88
C SER A 37 36.54 -7.29 -36.92
N ALA A 38 35.93 -8.10 -37.80
CA ALA A 38 34.47 -8.19 -37.90
C ALA A 38 33.82 -9.00 -36.76
N GLY A 39 34.54 -10.00 -36.21
CA GLY A 39 34.03 -10.84 -35.12
C GLY A 39 33.96 -10.12 -33.77
N GLY A 40 34.92 -9.22 -33.51
CA GLY A 40 34.97 -8.44 -32.28
C GLY A 40 33.81 -7.46 -32.15
N LEU A 41 33.45 -6.78 -33.24
CA LEU A 41 32.35 -5.79 -33.23
C LEU A 41 30.99 -6.42 -32.93
N GLY A 42 30.73 -7.61 -33.46
CA GLY A 42 29.48 -8.35 -33.20
C GLY A 42 29.32 -8.75 -31.74
N LEU A 43 30.42 -9.18 -31.08
CA LEU A 43 30.40 -9.55 -29.67
C LEU A 43 30.18 -8.33 -28.76
N VAL A 44 30.84 -7.20 -29.08
CA VAL A 44 30.66 -5.94 -28.34
C VAL A 44 29.22 -5.42 -28.48
N LEU A 45 28.63 -5.46 -29.67
CA LEU A 45 27.23 -5.07 -29.87
C LEU A 45 26.25 -5.97 -29.12
N LEU A 46 26.48 -7.30 -29.10
CA LEU A 46 25.65 -8.25 -28.35
C LEU A 46 25.75 -8.04 -26.84
N LEU A 47 26.95 -7.82 -26.31
CA LEU A 47 27.15 -7.54 -24.88
C LEU A 47 26.54 -6.18 -24.49
N SER A 48 26.71 -5.16 -25.33
CA SER A 48 26.10 -3.85 -25.13
C SER A 48 24.57 -3.93 -25.13
N PHE A 49 23.99 -4.70 -26.06
CA PHE A 49 22.56 -4.94 -26.13
C PHE A 49 22.03 -5.74 -24.92
N ALA A 50 22.79 -6.72 -24.43
CA ALA A 50 22.45 -7.48 -23.23
C ALA A 50 22.47 -6.61 -21.96
N VAL A 51 23.49 -5.74 -21.81
CA VAL A 51 23.56 -4.76 -20.70
C VAL A 51 22.43 -3.74 -20.81
N TRP A 52 22.10 -3.27 -22.01
CA TRP A 52 21.00 -2.34 -22.23
C TRP A 52 19.63 -2.96 -21.94
N GLN A 53 19.44 -4.26 -22.23
CA GLN A 53 18.23 -5.00 -21.86
C GLN A 53 18.16 -5.30 -20.36
N GLY A 54 19.30 -5.58 -19.71
CA GLY A 54 19.38 -5.83 -18.26
C GLY A 54 19.25 -4.58 -17.39
N GLY A 55 19.61 -3.41 -17.95
CA GLY A 55 19.48 -2.10 -17.29
C GLY A 55 18.11 -1.43 -17.45
N ARG A 56 17.21 -2.00 -18.25
CA ARG A 56 15.81 -1.59 -18.22
C ARG A 56 15.22 -2.03 -16.88
N PRO A 57 14.72 -1.12 -16.03
CA PRO A 57 13.89 -1.53 -14.91
C PRO A 57 12.71 -2.27 -15.52
N GLY A 58 12.75 -3.61 -15.46
CA GLY A 58 11.61 -4.42 -15.81
C GLY A 58 10.47 -3.90 -14.94
N SER A 59 9.49 -3.27 -15.57
CA SER A 59 8.20 -3.04 -14.97
C SER A 59 7.64 -4.43 -14.67
N ARG A 60 8.00 -4.96 -13.51
CA ARG A 60 7.19 -5.98 -12.85
C ARG A 60 5.85 -5.28 -12.72
N ALA A 61 4.93 -5.58 -13.64
CA ALA A 61 3.54 -5.24 -13.47
C ALA A 61 3.22 -5.63 -12.03
N ALA A 62 2.86 -4.64 -11.20
CA ALA A 62 2.55 -4.89 -9.81
C ALA A 62 1.51 -6.02 -9.83
N ALA A 63 1.88 -7.18 -9.29
CA ALA A 63 0.99 -8.33 -9.28
C ALA A 63 -0.34 -7.86 -8.68
N GLU A 64 -1.45 -8.10 -9.37
CA GLU A 64 -2.74 -7.62 -8.91
C GLU A 64 -2.98 -8.09 -7.46
N PRO A 65 -3.55 -7.24 -6.60
CA PRO A 65 -3.84 -7.62 -5.22
C PRO A 65 -4.65 -8.91 -5.19
N SER A 66 -4.19 -9.90 -4.43
CA SER A 66 -4.89 -11.18 -4.34
C SER A 66 -6.17 -11.11 -3.51
N ALA A 67 -6.33 -10.05 -2.72
CA ALA A 67 -7.54 -9.77 -1.95
C ALA A 67 -7.72 -8.27 -1.73
N ARG A 68 -8.98 -7.85 -1.59
CA ARG A 68 -9.38 -6.48 -1.23
C ARG A 68 -10.37 -6.57 -0.08
N VAL A 69 -10.16 -5.78 0.97
CA VAL A 69 -10.99 -5.74 2.17
C VAL A 69 -11.38 -4.29 2.45
N GLY A 70 -12.60 -4.03 2.88
CA GLY A 70 -13.14 -2.67 2.93
C GLY A 70 -14.14 -2.37 1.81
N ALA A 71 -14.73 -1.17 1.86
CA ALA A 71 -15.76 -0.76 0.91
C ALA A 71 -15.18 -0.64 -0.50
N GLY A 72 -15.82 -1.30 -1.46
CA GLY A 72 -15.42 -1.25 -2.86
C GLY A 72 -15.68 0.13 -3.50
N PRO A 73 -14.98 0.48 -4.59
CA PRO A 73 -15.30 1.68 -5.36
C PRO A 73 -16.77 1.66 -5.81
N GLY A 74 -17.52 2.72 -5.49
CA GLY A 74 -18.94 2.85 -5.84
C GLY A 74 -19.90 2.01 -4.97
N GLU A 75 -19.41 1.23 -4.02
CA GLU A 75 -20.25 0.49 -3.08
C GLU A 75 -20.84 1.45 -2.03
N SER A 76 -22.12 1.23 -1.67
CA SER A 76 -22.69 1.99 -0.56
C SER A 76 -22.06 1.54 0.76
N VAL A 77 -21.55 2.49 1.55
CA VAL A 77 -20.97 2.17 2.88
C VAL A 77 -22.00 1.46 3.76
N THR A 78 -23.28 1.87 3.73
CA THR A 78 -24.34 1.22 4.51
C THR A 78 -24.55 -0.25 4.11
N GLY A 79 -24.53 -0.55 2.80
CA GLY A 79 -24.60 -1.93 2.30
C GLY A 79 -23.40 -2.76 2.73
N TYR A 80 -22.20 -2.21 2.58
CA TYR A 80 -20.94 -2.81 3.04
C TYR A 80 -21.01 -3.16 4.54
N LEU A 81 -21.37 -2.20 5.40
CA LEU A 81 -21.48 -2.41 6.84
C LEU A 81 -22.49 -3.52 7.19
N LYS A 82 -23.62 -3.59 6.47
CA LYS A 82 -24.62 -4.65 6.67
C LYS A 82 -24.07 -6.03 6.27
N ALA A 83 -23.38 -6.11 5.14
CA ALA A 83 -22.78 -7.34 4.62
C ALA A 83 -21.71 -7.87 5.58
N SER A 84 -20.74 -7.04 6.00
CA SER A 84 -19.68 -7.42 6.94
C SER A 84 -20.25 -7.92 8.28
N ARG A 85 -21.31 -7.27 8.82
CA ARG A 85 -21.98 -7.76 10.05
C ARG A 85 -22.64 -9.12 9.87
N ALA A 86 -23.20 -9.40 8.70
CA ALA A 86 -23.81 -10.69 8.42
C ALA A 86 -22.74 -11.79 8.29
N GLN A 87 -21.64 -11.49 7.58
CA GLN A 87 -20.51 -12.40 7.41
C GLN A 87 -19.85 -12.73 8.76
N LEU A 88 -19.58 -11.72 9.61
CA LEU A 88 -19.00 -11.96 10.94
C LEU A 88 -19.87 -12.84 11.81
N ARG A 89 -21.20 -12.62 11.81
CA ARG A 89 -22.14 -13.47 12.55
C ARG A 89 -22.14 -14.91 12.04
N ALA A 90 -22.11 -15.11 10.73
CA ALA A 90 -22.05 -16.44 10.12
C ALA A 90 -20.74 -17.17 10.48
N LEU A 91 -19.60 -16.50 10.36
CA LEU A 91 -18.28 -17.07 10.70
C LEU A 91 -18.15 -17.39 12.19
N ALA A 92 -18.61 -16.49 13.06
CA ALA A 92 -18.58 -16.71 14.51
C ALA A 92 -19.48 -17.89 14.95
N ALA A 93 -20.59 -18.13 14.24
CA ALA A 93 -21.46 -19.28 14.50
C ALA A 93 -20.88 -20.59 13.95
N ALA A 94 -20.28 -20.57 12.76
CA ALA A 94 -19.77 -21.77 12.09
C ALA A 94 -18.42 -22.26 12.62
N ALA A 95 -17.50 -21.33 12.89
CA ALA A 95 -16.11 -21.64 13.25
C ALA A 95 -15.57 -20.63 14.29
N PRO A 96 -16.08 -20.63 15.54
CA PRO A 96 -15.77 -19.59 16.54
C PRO A 96 -14.28 -19.49 16.91
N ALA A 97 -13.56 -20.62 16.86
CA ALA A 97 -12.15 -20.71 17.22
C ALA A 97 -11.19 -20.47 16.05
N GLU A 98 -11.68 -20.44 14.81
CA GLU A 98 -10.83 -20.20 13.65
C GLU A 98 -10.40 -18.73 13.60
N GLU A 99 -9.13 -18.51 13.31
CA GLU A 99 -8.56 -17.18 13.19
C GLU A 99 -8.67 -16.64 11.77
N ALA A 100 -8.99 -15.36 11.66
CA ALA A 100 -8.93 -14.61 10.42
C ALA A 100 -8.31 -13.24 10.64
N TYR A 101 -7.78 -12.66 9.57
CA TYR A 101 -7.56 -11.22 9.55
C TYR A 101 -8.91 -10.52 9.50
N ALA A 102 -8.98 -9.33 10.08
CA ALA A 102 -10.14 -8.47 9.99
C ALA A 102 -9.73 -7.00 9.89
N LEU A 103 -10.52 -6.24 9.14
CA LEU A 103 -10.45 -4.79 9.13
C LEU A 103 -11.45 -4.25 10.16
N VAL A 104 -10.94 -3.57 11.18
CA VAL A 104 -11.74 -2.90 12.20
C VAL A 104 -11.78 -1.42 11.87
N THR A 105 -12.96 -0.85 11.65
CA THR A 105 -13.10 0.60 11.48
C THR A 105 -13.77 1.19 12.71
N LEU A 106 -13.33 2.40 13.07
CA LEU A 106 -13.75 3.08 14.29
C LEU A 106 -14.90 4.05 14.00
N THR A 107 -15.67 4.36 15.03
CA THR A 107 -16.77 5.34 14.95
C THR A 107 -16.26 6.78 14.91
N ALA A 108 -15.04 7.02 15.37
CA ALA A 108 -14.38 8.32 15.39
C ALA A 108 -12.86 8.17 15.16
N TYR A 109 -12.20 9.29 14.91
CA TYR A 109 -10.74 9.36 14.92
C TYR A 109 -10.24 9.31 16.38
N LEU A 110 -9.40 8.33 16.71
CA LEU A 110 -8.85 8.10 18.04
C LEU A 110 -7.36 8.42 18.10
N ALA A 111 -6.90 8.85 19.28
CA ALA A 111 -5.48 8.99 19.58
C ALA A 111 -4.86 7.62 19.90
N PRO A 112 -3.55 7.43 19.70
CA PRO A 112 -2.89 6.14 19.91
C PRO A 112 -3.10 5.56 21.32
N ASP A 113 -3.09 6.41 22.35
CA ASP A 113 -3.28 6.04 23.76
C ASP A 113 -4.68 5.51 24.09
N ARG A 114 -5.67 5.78 23.23
CA ARG A 114 -7.05 5.28 23.36
C ARG A 114 -7.26 3.91 22.71
N LEU A 115 -6.28 3.39 21.97
CA LEU A 115 -6.37 2.12 21.28
C LEU A 115 -6.20 0.87 22.18
N PRO A 116 -5.32 0.84 23.22
CA PRO A 116 -5.07 -0.38 23.99
C PRO A 116 -6.31 -1.07 24.59
N PRO A 117 -7.31 -0.34 25.14
CA PRO A 117 -8.55 -0.96 25.61
C PRO A 117 -9.35 -1.67 24.50
N LEU A 118 -9.24 -1.22 23.25
CA LEU A 118 -9.95 -1.78 22.10
C LEU A 118 -9.29 -3.05 21.58
N VAL A 119 -7.95 -3.04 21.55
CA VAL A 119 -7.14 -4.10 20.94
C VAL A 119 -6.61 -5.14 21.94
N GLY A 120 -7.00 -5.06 23.20
CA GLY A 120 -6.59 -6.03 24.22
C GLY A 120 -6.88 -7.48 23.79
N GLY A 121 -5.82 -8.27 23.64
CA GLY A 121 -5.91 -9.67 23.20
C GLY A 121 -6.05 -9.87 21.68
N LEU A 122 -5.95 -8.81 20.87
CA LEU A 122 -5.89 -8.89 19.42
C LEU A 122 -4.44 -8.80 18.94
N SER A 123 -4.10 -9.52 17.87
CA SER A 123 -2.84 -9.31 17.17
C SER A 123 -3.01 -8.19 16.15
N VAL A 124 -2.60 -6.97 16.49
CA VAL A 124 -2.60 -5.84 15.54
C VAL A 124 -1.47 -6.02 14.53
N SER A 125 -1.75 -5.70 13.27
CA SER A 125 -0.76 -5.74 12.18
C SER A 125 -0.52 -4.36 11.57
N ALA A 126 -1.54 -3.52 11.53
CA ALA A 126 -1.43 -2.15 11.03
C ALA A 126 -2.57 -1.28 11.56
N VAL A 127 -2.37 0.03 11.52
CA VAL A 127 -3.39 1.05 11.72
C VAL A 127 -3.45 1.99 10.52
N PHE A 128 -4.62 2.56 10.28
CA PHE A 128 -4.83 3.61 9.29
C PHE A 128 -5.12 4.92 10.00
N ALA A 129 -4.41 5.96 9.59
CA ALA A 129 -4.57 7.30 10.12
C ALA A 129 -4.81 8.31 8.99
N LYS A 130 -5.62 9.33 9.28
CA LYS A 130 -5.88 10.49 8.43
C LYS A 130 -6.10 11.69 9.34
N VAL A 131 -5.35 12.78 9.14
CA VAL A 131 -5.49 13.99 9.97
C VAL A 131 -6.81 14.68 9.63
N PRO A 132 -7.78 14.79 10.54
CA PRO A 132 -9.06 15.40 10.21
C PRO A 132 -8.93 16.93 10.14
N LEU A 133 -8.83 17.48 8.92
CA LEU A 133 -8.81 18.92 8.67
C LEU A 133 -10.09 19.35 7.94
N PRO A 134 -10.91 20.28 8.50
CA PRO A 134 -12.13 20.73 7.85
C PRO A 134 -11.87 21.33 6.46
N GLY A 135 -12.61 20.87 5.46
CA GLY A 135 -12.52 21.40 4.09
C GLY A 135 -11.23 21.03 3.34
N VAL A 136 -10.39 20.14 3.89
CA VAL A 136 -9.13 19.71 3.29
C VAL A 136 -9.12 18.19 3.20
N ASP A 137 -8.88 17.66 2.01
CA ASP A 137 -8.67 16.22 1.84
C ASP A 137 -7.22 15.87 2.20
N THR A 138 -7.05 15.38 3.42
CA THR A 138 -5.76 14.93 3.97
C THR A 138 -5.44 13.50 3.56
N ARG A 139 -4.15 13.14 3.63
CA ARG A 139 -3.68 11.85 3.15
C ARG A 139 -4.00 10.75 4.17
N VAL A 140 -4.50 9.63 3.68
CA VAL A 140 -4.56 8.38 4.46
C VAL A 140 -3.17 7.74 4.49
N VAL A 141 -2.68 7.41 5.67
CA VAL A 141 -1.42 6.67 5.87
C VAL A 141 -1.70 5.35 6.56
N LYS A 142 -0.98 4.31 6.13
CA LYS A 142 -0.92 3.02 6.81
C LYS A 142 0.35 2.99 7.65
N ILE A 143 0.23 2.60 8.92
CA ILE A 143 1.34 2.43 9.85
C ILE A 143 1.32 0.98 10.32
N ASP A 144 2.39 0.24 10.07
CA ASP A 144 2.52 -1.12 10.61
C ASP A 144 2.75 -1.03 12.13
N ALA A 145 2.00 -1.81 12.90
CA ALA A 145 2.01 -1.74 14.36
C ALA A 145 1.73 -3.11 14.96
N PHE A 146 2.66 -3.59 15.80
CA PHE A 146 2.56 -4.87 16.48
C PHE A 146 2.42 -4.69 18.00
N ARG A 147 2.92 -3.57 18.52
CA ARG A 147 2.76 -3.12 19.90
C ARG A 147 2.03 -1.79 19.91
N VAL A 148 0.89 -1.76 20.60
CA VAL A 148 0.02 -0.59 20.66
C VAL A 148 0.01 -0.10 22.12
N PRO A 149 0.36 1.17 22.39
CA PRO A 149 0.44 2.28 21.41
C PRO A 149 1.83 2.56 20.82
N GLU A 150 2.88 1.89 21.27
CA GLU A 150 4.27 2.31 21.05
C GLU A 150 4.65 2.37 19.56
N ASP A 151 4.33 1.34 18.79
CA ASP A 151 4.68 1.28 17.37
C ASP A 151 3.82 2.27 16.56
N VAL A 152 2.59 2.57 17.01
CA VAL A 152 1.73 3.58 16.37
C VAL A 152 2.35 4.96 16.55
N VAL A 153 2.74 5.33 17.78
CA VAL A 153 3.38 6.62 18.07
C VAL A 153 4.69 6.76 17.29
N ALA A 154 5.54 5.71 17.32
CA ALA A 154 6.79 5.70 16.57
C ALA A 154 6.54 5.86 15.05
N GLY A 155 5.57 5.13 14.51
CA GLY A 155 5.19 5.20 13.10
C GLY A 155 4.61 6.56 12.70
N MET A 156 3.82 7.21 13.56
CA MET A 156 3.36 8.58 13.33
C MET A 156 4.53 9.57 13.30
N GLY A 157 5.54 9.38 14.14
CA GLY A 157 6.80 10.13 14.07
C GLY A 157 7.52 9.96 12.72
N GLN A 158 7.60 8.75 12.19
CA GLN A 158 8.20 8.49 10.87
C GLN A 158 7.38 9.11 9.73
N VAL A 159 6.05 9.07 9.82
CA VAL A 159 5.16 9.75 8.88
C VAL A 159 5.38 11.27 8.92
N ALA A 160 5.52 11.85 10.11
CA ALA A 160 5.80 13.28 10.26
C ALA A 160 7.11 13.69 9.60
N LEU A 161 8.19 12.92 9.79
CA LEU A 161 9.48 13.18 9.13
C LEU A 161 9.38 13.12 7.60
N ARG A 162 8.59 12.18 7.06
CA ARG A 162 8.33 12.13 5.62
C ARG A 162 7.58 13.38 5.13
N PHE A 163 6.57 13.82 5.87
CA PHE A 163 5.85 15.05 5.55
C PHE A 163 6.72 16.31 5.69
N ASP A 164 7.66 16.38 6.64
CA ASP A 164 8.64 17.47 6.70
C ASP A 164 9.49 17.53 5.43
N GLY A 165 9.92 16.38 4.90
CA GLY A 165 10.61 16.30 3.62
C GLY A 165 9.77 16.89 2.48
N GLU A 166 8.49 16.53 2.42
CA GLU A 166 7.56 17.09 1.42
C GLU A 166 7.36 18.62 1.59
N VAL A 167 7.40 19.15 2.82
CA VAL A 167 7.39 20.61 3.04
C VAL A 167 8.62 21.27 2.40
N LEU A 168 9.80 20.68 2.55
CA LEU A 168 11.03 21.18 1.92
C LEU A 168 10.95 21.10 0.38
N ASP A 169 10.40 20.01 -0.16
CA ASP A 169 10.18 19.86 -1.60
C ASP A 169 9.28 20.99 -2.14
N TYR A 170 8.20 21.34 -1.43
CA TYR A 170 7.36 22.47 -1.83
C TYR A 170 8.06 23.83 -1.70
N GLN A 171 8.94 24.01 -0.70
CA GLN A 171 9.74 25.24 -0.59
C GLN A 171 10.67 25.40 -1.80
N GLU A 172 11.28 24.32 -2.25
CA GLU A 172 12.12 24.33 -3.45
C GLU A 172 11.30 24.64 -4.71
N LEU A 173 10.12 24.03 -4.87
CA LEU A 173 9.21 24.34 -5.98
C LEU A 173 8.78 25.80 -5.99
N LEU A 174 8.52 26.39 -4.82
CA LEU A 174 8.19 27.81 -4.69
C LEU A 174 9.35 28.72 -5.11
N ALA A 175 10.59 28.38 -4.74
CA ALA A 175 11.78 29.13 -5.13
C ALA A 175 12.03 29.07 -6.66
N ARG A 176 11.71 27.95 -7.29
CA ARG A 176 11.86 27.73 -8.75
C ARG A 176 10.71 28.33 -9.56
N ALA A 177 9.53 28.51 -8.97
CA ALA A 177 8.42 29.18 -9.62
C ALA A 177 8.77 30.68 -9.78
N ALA A 178 9.37 31.05 -10.91
CA ALA A 178 9.71 32.43 -11.29
C ALA A 178 8.62 33.02 -12.23
N GLY A 179 8.62 34.35 -12.39
CA GLY A 179 7.70 35.08 -13.26
C GLY A 179 6.53 35.75 -12.54
N THR A 180 5.96 36.78 -13.15
CA THR A 180 4.88 37.62 -12.56
C THR A 180 3.53 37.44 -13.27
N ASP A 181 3.49 36.59 -14.30
CA ASP A 181 2.26 36.32 -15.03
C ASP A 181 1.22 35.57 -14.17
N GLU A 182 -0.03 35.58 -14.64
CA GLU A 182 -1.17 34.95 -13.97
C GLU A 182 -0.93 33.46 -13.69
N LYS A 183 -0.26 32.75 -14.60
CA LYS A 183 0.02 31.32 -14.47
C LYS A 183 1.03 31.06 -13.35
N ALA A 184 2.11 31.85 -13.29
CA ALA A 184 3.12 31.78 -12.25
C ALA A 184 2.53 32.14 -10.87
N ARG A 185 1.62 33.12 -10.80
CA ARG A 185 0.90 33.44 -9.55
C ARG A 185 0.02 32.29 -9.09
N ARG A 186 -0.77 31.69 -9.98
CA ARG A 186 -1.62 30.52 -9.66
C ARG A 186 -0.80 29.31 -9.22
N LEU A 187 0.31 29.05 -9.89
CA LEU A 187 1.21 27.94 -9.54
C LEU A 187 1.86 28.13 -8.16
N ARG A 188 2.31 29.34 -7.83
CA ARG A 188 2.81 29.62 -6.47
C ARG A 188 1.74 29.47 -5.42
N ALA A 189 0.53 29.98 -5.69
CA ALA A 189 -0.59 29.85 -4.76
C ALA A 189 -0.95 28.38 -4.49
N SER A 190 -0.90 27.51 -5.50
CA SER A 190 -1.16 26.08 -5.31
C SER A 190 -0.05 25.40 -4.50
N TYR A 191 1.23 25.66 -4.78
CA TYR A 191 2.34 25.11 -3.98
C TYR A 191 2.33 25.60 -2.54
N GLU A 192 2.03 26.88 -2.31
CA GLU A 192 1.90 27.44 -0.97
C GLU A 192 0.75 26.78 -0.20
N ALA A 193 -0.39 26.54 -0.85
CA ALA A 193 -1.51 25.83 -0.25
C ALA A 193 -1.14 24.39 0.13
N GLN A 194 -0.48 23.64 -0.77
CA GLN A 194 -0.05 22.27 -0.51
C GLN A 194 0.99 22.20 0.62
N ARG A 195 1.99 23.09 0.61
CA ARG A 195 2.99 23.21 1.67
C ARG A 195 2.34 23.39 3.05
N ARG A 196 1.33 24.26 3.17
CA ARG A 196 0.61 24.50 4.43
C ARG A 196 -0.16 23.28 4.91
N VAL A 197 -0.85 22.57 4.00
CA VAL A 197 -1.57 21.34 4.35
C VAL A 197 -0.61 20.29 4.88
N VAL A 198 0.45 19.98 4.13
CA VAL A 198 1.43 18.96 4.52
C VAL A 198 2.16 19.33 5.81
N GLY A 199 2.51 20.61 6.01
CA GLY A 199 3.10 21.08 7.26
C GLY A 199 2.16 20.90 8.47
N THR A 200 0.85 21.11 8.26
CA THR A 200 -0.17 20.86 9.30
C THR A 200 -0.30 19.36 9.60
N GLU A 201 -0.29 18.51 8.57
CA GLU A 201 -0.30 17.06 8.73
C GLU A 201 0.96 16.56 9.47
N ALA A 202 2.14 17.10 9.14
CA ALA A 202 3.39 16.78 9.82
C ALA A 202 3.34 17.13 11.32
N ALA A 203 2.86 18.32 11.65
CA ALA A 203 2.70 18.77 13.03
C ALA A 203 1.72 17.88 13.82
N ALA A 204 0.58 17.54 13.22
CA ALA A 204 -0.42 16.67 13.84
C ALA A 204 0.11 15.25 14.09
N MET A 205 0.82 14.67 13.10
CA MET A 205 1.42 13.35 13.23
C MET A 205 2.50 13.32 14.32
N ARG A 206 3.36 14.34 14.38
CA ARG A 206 4.38 14.47 15.44
C ARG A 206 3.77 14.58 16.84
N ALA A 207 2.62 15.23 16.95
CA ALA A 207 1.88 15.36 18.19
C ALA A 207 1.05 14.11 18.56
N ALA A 208 1.18 13.01 17.80
CA ALA A 208 0.38 11.79 17.98
C ALA A 208 -1.14 12.08 18.01
N CYS A 209 -1.62 12.81 16.99
CA CYS A 209 -3.01 13.25 16.90
C CYS A 209 -4.07 12.16 17.10
N SER A 210 -5.27 12.59 17.50
CA SER A 210 -6.51 11.81 17.37
C SER A 210 -6.91 11.67 15.90
N CYS A 211 -6.21 10.79 15.18
CA CYS A 211 -6.32 10.66 13.73
C CYS A 211 -6.28 9.20 13.24
N VAL A 212 -6.19 8.21 14.14
CA VAL A 212 -6.34 6.79 13.80
C VAL A 212 -7.82 6.45 13.66
N TYR A 213 -8.21 5.78 12.57
CA TYR A 213 -9.63 5.49 12.30
C TYR A 213 -9.92 4.04 11.90
N ALA A 214 -8.89 3.23 11.63
CA ALA A 214 -9.06 1.81 11.37
C ALA A 214 -7.81 1.01 11.75
N LEU A 215 -7.99 -0.29 11.95
CA LEU A 215 -6.94 -1.24 12.32
C LEU A 215 -7.09 -2.53 11.50
N VAL A 216 -5.97 -3.18 11.19
CA VAL A 216 -5.93 -4.55 10.70
C VAL A 216 -5.50 -5.43 11.86
N VAL A 217 -6.34 -6.38 12.22
CA VAL A 217 -6.12 -7.30 13.34
C VAL A 217 -6.21 -8.74 12.87
N ARG A 218 -5.68 -9.65 13.67
CA ARG A 218 -5.89 -11.09 13.56
C ARG A 218 -6.35 -11.66 14.89
N ALA A 219 -7.46 -12.40 14.87
CA ALA A 219 -8.03 -13.03 16.06
C ALA A 219 -9.06 -14.11 15.67
N PRO A 220 -9.46 -14.99 16.62
CA PRO A 220 -10.58 -15.91 16.45
C PRO A 220 -11.89 -15.19 16.13
N HIS A 221 -12.76 -15.80 15.30
CA HIS A 221 -14.05 -15.20 14.93
C HIS A 221 -14.93 -14.82 16.14
N ALA A 222 -14.92 -15.63 17.21
CA ALA A 222 -15.66 -15.30 18.43
C ALA A 222 -15.09 -14.07 19.17
N VAL A 223 -13.77 -13.83 19.08
CA VAL A 223 -13.12 -12.64 19.64
C VAL A 223 -13.49 -11.42 18.80
N LEU A 224 -13.40 -11.53 17.48
CA LEU A 224 -13.80 -10.47 16.53
C LEU A 224 -15.26 -10.04 16.72
N ALA A 225 -16.16 -11.00 16.97
CA ALA A 225 -17.56 -10.71 17.27
C ALA A 225 -17.74 -9.90 18.56
N ARG A 226 -16.91 -10.12 19.60
CA ARG A 226 -16.93 -9.29 20.82
C ARG A 226 -16.34 -7.90 20.60
N VAL A 227 -15.30 -7.78 19.78
CA VAL A 227 -14.77 -6.46 19.40
C VAL A 227 -15.84 -5.64 18.69
N ALA A 228 -16.65 -6.27 17.83
CA ALA A 228 -17.74 -5.61 17.12
C ALA A 228 -18.87 -5.07 18.04
N THR A 229 -18.89 -5.42 19.33
CA THR A 229 -19.85 -4.86 20.30
C THR A 229 -19.32 -3.65 21.07
N GLN A 230 -18.05 -3.28 20.88
CA GLN A 230 -17.47 -2.11 21.54
C GLN A 230 -18.01 -0.80 20.94
N PRO A 231 -18.30 0.24 21.75
CA PRO A 231 -18.93 1.46 21.27
C PRO A 231 -18.04 2.30 20.34
N GLU A 232 -16.72 2.16 20.43
CA GLU A 232 -15.76 2.81 19.55
C GLU A 232 -15.62 2.10 18.18
N VAL A 233 -16.15 0.88 18.05
CA VAL A 233 -16.03 0.07 16.83
C VAL A 233 -17.27 0.22 15.95
N ARG A 234 -17.07 0.69 14.72
CA ARG A 234 -18.16 0.87 13.74
C ARG A 234 -18.49 -0.43 13.01
N ILE A 235 -17.46 -1.14 12.57
CA ILE A 235 -17.57 -2.46 11.94
C ILE A 235 -16.28 -3.25 12.13
N VAL A 236 -16.44 -4.57 12.20
CA VAL A 236 -15.38 -5.55 12.00
C VAL A 236 -15.71 -6.32 10.73
N ASP A 237 -14.85 -6.21 9.74
CA ASP A 237 -14.95 -6.85 8.43
C ASP A 237 -13.98 -8.04 8.39
N PRO A 238 -14.47 -9.27 8.67
CA PRO A 238 -13.62 -10.46 8.69
C PRO A 238 -13.24 -10.85 7.27
N ALA A 239 -11.95 -11.13 7.07
CA ALA A 239 -11.37 -11.46 5.77
C ALA A 239 -10.61 -12.80 5.83
N PRO A 240 -11.31 -13.95 5.98
CA PRO A 240 -10.68 -15.27 6.03
C PRO A 240 -9.90 -15.64 4.76
N GLU A 241 -10.20 -14.99 3.64
CA GLU A 241 -9.47 -15.09 2.38
C GLU A 241 -8.07 -14.46 2.42
N VAL A 242 -7.81 -13.55 3.38
CA VAL A 242 -6.50 -12.91 3.53
C VAL A 242 -5.52 -13.89 4.16
N ARG A 243 -4.56 -14.35 3.36
CA ARG A 243 -3.43 -15.18 3.83
C ARG A 243 -2.13 -14.40 3.95
N ARG A 244 -2.03 -13.25 3.27
CA ARG A 244 -0.79 -12.53 2.97
C ARG A 244 -1.05 -11.02 2.97
N LEU A 245 -0.65 -10.31 4.02
CA LEU A 245 -0.87 -8.87 4.14
C LEU A 245 -0.14 -8.04 3.06
N ASP A 246 0.97 -8.55 2.52
CA ASP A 246 1.76 -7.92 1.46
C ASP A 246 1.05 -7.89 0.10
N ARG A 247 -0.04 -8.66 -0.07
CA ARG A 247 -0.81 -8.75 -1.31
C ARG A 247 -2.27 -8.37 -1.15
N THR A 248 -2.61 -7.73 -0.04
CA THR A 248 -3.98 -7.32 0.26
C THR A 248 -4.07 -5.80 0.30
N VAL A 249 -5.09 -5.26 -0.37
CA VAL A 249 -5.43 -3.85 -0.29
C VAL A 249 -6.59 -3.66 0.68
N PHE A 250 -6.37 -2.84 1.71
CA PHE A 250 -7.41 -2.47 2.67
C PHE A 250 -7.94 -1.07 2.35
N LEU A 251 -9.26 -0.91 2.35
CA LEU A 251 -9.97 0.33 2.04
C LEU A 251 -10.98 0.63 3.15
N PRO A 252 -10.50 0.98 4.35
CA PRO A 252 -11.41 1.29 5.45
C PRO A 252 -12.25 2.53 5.13
N PRO A 253 -13.58 2.47 5.25
CA PRO A 253 -14.42 3.66 5.20
C PRO A 253 -14.02 4.64 6.31
N LEU A 254 -14.06 5.93 6.00
CA LEU A 254 -13.75 6.99 6.97
C LEU A 254 -14.90 7.15 8.00
N PRO A 255 -14.62 7.58 9.23
CA PRO A 255 -15.65 7.85 10.24
C PRO A 255 -16.73 8.84 9.78
N ASP A 256 -16.33 9.87 9.04
CA ASP A 256 -17.19 10.95 8.52
C ASP A 256 -17.95 10.58 7.24
N GLN A 257 -17.68 9.41 6.66
CA GLN A 257 -18.47 8.87 5.56
C GLN A 257 -19.76 8.24 6.12
N GLU A 258 -20.85 9.00 6.03
CA GLU A 258 -22.21 8.46 6.13
C GLU A 258 -22.80 8.41 4.71
N CYS A 259 -23.38 7.28 4.30
CA CYS A 259 -24.07 7.19 3.02
C CYS A 259 -25.55 6.87 3.31
N GLY A 260 -26.33 7.94 3.49
CA GLY A 260 -27.79 7.90 3.40
C GLY A 260 -28.20 7.68 1.95
N GLY A 261 -29.14 6.76 1.71
CA GLY A 261 -29.51 6.29 0.38
C GLY A 261 -30.04 7.39 -0.54
N GLY A 262 -29.54 7.42 -1.78
CA GLY A 262 -30.06 8.26 -2.85
C GLY A 262 -29.07 8.46 -3.99
N THR A 263 -29.26 7.70 -5.08
CA THR A 263 -28.75 7.90 -6.46
C THR A 263 -27.31 8.40 -6.65
N SER A 264 -26.44 7.45 -7.01
CA SER A 264 -25.28 7.55 -7.93
C SER A 264 -24.27 8.73 -7.86
N SER A 265 -24.27 9.59 -6.85
CA SER A 265 -23.20 10.59 -6.71
C SER A 265 -22.82 10.84 -5.24
N GLY A 266 -21.79 10.14 -4.80
CA GLY A 266 -20.88 10.56 -3.72
C GLY A 266 -21.44 10.55 -2.30
N CYS A 267 -20.74 9.85 -1.39
CA CYS A 267 -20.97 10.03 0.04
C CYS A 267 -20.61 11.48 0.41
N VAL A 268 -21.55 12.19 1.02
CA VAL A 268 -21.38 13.59 1.44
C VAL A 268 -20.67 13.59 2.81
N PRO A 269 -19.58 14.37 3.00
CA PRO A 269 -18.94 14.50 4.31
C PRO A 269 -19.92 15.09 5.33
N LYS A 270 -19.87 14.59 6.57
CA LYS A 270 -20.60 15.17 7.70
C LYS A 270 -20.09 16.60 7.96
N VAL A 271 -20.91 17.60 7.68
CA VAL A 271 -20.59 19.00 8.05
C VAL A 271 -20.62 19.10 9.58
N PRO A 272 -19.54 19.55 10.24
CA PRO A 272 -19.53 19.73 11.69
C PRO A 272 -20.53 20.81 12.07
N ASN A 273 -21.45 20.47 12.98
CA ASN A 273 -22.46 21.39 13.48
C ASN A 273 -21.79 22.35 14.46
N THR A 274 -21.53 23.60 14.07
CA THR A 274 -21.08 24.64 14.99
C THR A 274 -22.26 25.04 15.88
N ARG A 275 -22.17 24.71 17.17
CA ARG A 275 -22.94 25.36 18.24
C ARG A 275 -22.00 26.19 19.09
#